data_AF-A0A183BXT3-F1
#
_entry.id   AF-A0A183BXT3-F1
#
_cell.length_a   1.000
_cell.length_b   1.000
_cell.length_c   1.000
_cell.angle_alpha   90.00
_cell.angle_beta   90.00
_cell.angle_gamma   90.00
#
_symmetry.space_group_name_H-M   'P 1'
#
loop_
_entity.id
_entity.type
_entity.pdbx_description
1 polymer ?
#
loop_
_entity_poly.entity_id
_entity_poly.type
_entity_poly.pdbx_seq_one_letter_code
_entity_poly.pdbx_strand_id
1 'polypeptide(L)'
;MIGIERNNGNNNNNSLQPNGIADLSVNLAAAERARQRRRCSSAALVVARNNAIQKPKRMTPRQCHLVIKSWSKRSPKNRVAKDIFAAIFMEAEELKSTFGIDTGSAGKKLRSASNFVAHTNIFTDTLDFVIRNLDDLSLVTENAEQLGRRHAGFPVDGGFRPEYWNIFTECICEGVCAAEEDKESCVGWRLLVQTIVYYMKLGYDRERLRIQRHSSFRRSASPLKAPHELPEAMEQQSLAAHNGHRSPTPQQLLGVTLDEYR
;
A
#
# COMPACT_ATOMS: atom_id res chain seq x y z
N MET A 1 0.84 -1.31 79.51
CA MET A 1 2.20 -0.74 79.63
C MET A 1 3.19 -1.77 79.09
N ILE A 2 3.93 -1.39 78.04
CA ILE A 2 5.33 -1.74 77.71
C ILE A 2 5.63 -3.26 77.55
N GLY A 3 6.19 -3.76 76.45
CA GLY A 3 7.22 -3.14 75.62
C GLY A 3 7.48 -3.80 74.26
N ILE A 4 8.40 -3.13 73.58
CA ILE A 4 8.89 -3.30 72.22
C ILE A 4 10.05 -4.28 72.22
N GLU A 5 10.12 -5.21 71.26
CA GLU A 5 11.41 -5.70 70.73
C GLU A 5 11.35 -5.87 69.21
N ARG A 6 12.46 -5.53 68.55
CA ARG A 6 12.64 -5.48 67.10
C ARG A 6 13.45 -6.70 66.62
N ASN A 7 13.14 -7.07 65.37
CA ASN A 7 14.03 -7.34 64.24
C ASN A 7 14.54 -8.77 63.92
N ASN A 8 14.38 -9.04 62.61
CA ASN A 8 15.29 -9.70 61.65
C ASN A 8 15.32 -11.23 61.54
N GLY A 9 15.06 -11.72 60.32
CA GLY A 9 15.29 -13.12 59.95
C GLY A 9 14.59 -13.56 58.67
N ASN A 10 15.07 -13.05 57.53
CA ASN A 10 14.72 -13.44 56.17
C ASN A 10 15.02 -14.93 55.90
N ASN A 11 14.12 -15.69 55.26
CA ASN A 11 14.51 -16.72 54.28
C ASN A 11 13.33 -17.23 53.44
N ASN A 12 13.35 -16.82 52.17
CA ASN A 12 12.58 -17.37 51.06
C ASN A 12 13.07 -18.79 50.72
N ASN A 13 12.13 -19.72 50.59
CA ASN A 13 12.26 -20.86 49.68
C ASN A 13 11.08 -20.78 48.72
N ASN A 14 11.33 -20.48 47.44
CA ASN A 14 10.40 -20.91 46.41
C ASN A 14 11.13 -21.36 45.15
N SER A 15 10.66 -22.50 44.68
CA SER A 15 11.24 -23.39 43.68
C SER A 15 11.43 -22.74 42.31
N LEU A 16 12.56 -23.08 41.69
CA LEU A 16 12.84 -22.93 40.27
C LEU A 16 11.78 -23.61 39.40
N GLN A 17 11.22 -22.87 38.44
CA GLN A 17 10.77 -23.42 37.16
C GLN A 17 11.63 -22.82 36.03
N PRO A 18 12.10 -23.63 35.06
CA PRO A 18 12.88 -23.13 33.92
C PRO A 18 11.96 -22.97 32.71
N ASN A 19 11.51 -21.76 32.39
CA ASN A 19 10.88 -21.42 31.10
C ASN A 19 10.92 -19.90 30.88
N GLY A 20 11.94 -19.38 30.18
CA GLY A 20 12.11 -17.93 30.04
C GLY A 20 12.76 -17.40 28.76
N ILE A 21 13.06 -18.24 27.76
CA ILE A 21 13.83 -17.79 26.59
C ILE A 21 12.94 -17.50 25.36
N ALA A 22 11.78 -18.15 25.22
CA ALA A 22 10.89 -17.93 24.07
C ALA A 22 10.10 -16.61 24.14
N ASP A 23 9.75 -16.16 25.35
CA ASP A 23 8.85 -15.02 25.58
C ASP A 23 9.51 -13.65 25.32
N LEU A 24 10.83 -13.55 25.49
CA LEU A 24 11.56 -12.29 25.26
C LEU A 24 11.61 -11.88 23.77
N SER A 25 11.68 -12.84 22.83
CA SER A 25 11.75 -12.52 21.40
C SER A 25 10.42 -12.00 20.82
N VAL A 26 9.29 -12.53 21.33
CA VAL A 26 7.95 -12.12 20.91
C VAL A 26 7.64 -10.72 21.45
N ASN A 27 8.06 -10.43 22.69
CA ASN A 27 7.91 -9.12 23.31
C ASN A 27 8.77 -8.04 22.63
N LEU A 28 9.97 -8.37 22.14
CA LEU A 28 10.81 -7.43 21.39
C LEU A 28 10.19 -7.08 20.03
N ALA A 29 9.71 -8.08 19.29
CA ALA A 29 9.03 -7.85 18.01
C ALA A 29 7.71 -7.07 18.17
N ALA A 30 6.96 -7.31 19.25
CA ALA A 30 5.77 -6.54 19.58
C ALA A 30 6.10 -5.09 19.97
N ALA A 31 7.18 -4.88 20.72
CA ALA A 31 7.66 -3.55 21.10
C ALA A 31 8.19 -2.75 19.90
N GLU A 32 8.91 -3.39 18.96
CA GLU A 32 9.32 -2.79 17.69
C GLU A 32 8.14 -2.44 16.81
N ARG A 33 7.13 -3.32 16.69
CA ARG A 33 5.86 -3.01 16.01
C ARG A 33 5.14 -1.83 16.64
N ALA A 34 5.11 -1.76 17.97
CA ALA A 34 4.48 -0.65 18.69
C ALA A 34 5.26 0.66 18.52
N ARG A 35 6.59 0.62 18.47
CA ARG A 35 7.44 1.79 18.20
C ARG A 35 7.29 2.28 16.76
N GLN A 36 7.22 1.35 15.80
CA GLN A 36 7.01 1.67 14.39
C GLN A 36 5.62 2.29 14.18
N ARG A 37 4.56 1.67 14.72
CA ARG A 37 3.19 2.21 14.71
C ARG A 37 3.09 3.62 15.32
N ARG A 38 3.79 3.89 16.43
CA ARG A 38 3.81 5.21 17.10
C ARG A 38 4.59 6.27 16.31
N ARG A 39 5.63 5.89 15.56
CA ARG A 39 6.39 6.81 14.71
C ARG A 39 5.56 7.23 13.49
N CYS A 40 4.85 6.31 12.86
CA CYS A 40 3.98 6.63 11.73
C CYS A 40 2.81 7.53 12.16
N SER A 41 2.12 7.19 13.25
CA SER A 41 0.91 7.93 13.68
C SER A 41 1.12 9.38 14.16
N SER A 42 2.30 9.76 14.68
CA SER A 42 2.56 11.11 15.19
C SER A 42 3.07 12.09 14.12
N ALA A 43 3.86 11.62 13.16
CA ALA A 43 4.25 12.41 11.98
C ALA A 43 3.11 12.48 10.94
N ALA A 44 2.24 11.46 10.88
CA ALA A 44 1.12 11.36 9.96
C ALA A 44 0.13 12.53 10.05
N LEU A 45 -0.23 12.97 11.27
CA LEU A 45 -1.22 14.02 11.45
C LEU A 45 -0.76 15.40 10.93
N VAL A 46 0.54 15.67 10.98
CA VAL A 46 1.12 16.96 10.55
C VAL A 46 1.37 16.99 9.04
N VAL A 47 1.73 15.85 8.44
CA VAL A 47 2.05 15.74 7.00
C VAL A 47 0.78 15.51 6.15
N ALA A 48 -0.21 14.77 6.66
CA ALA A 48 -1.45 14.48 5.92
C ALA A 48 -2.36 15.71 5.74
N ARG A 49 -2.37 16.64 6.70
CA ARG A 49 -3.27 17.81 6.66
C ARG A 49 -2.86 18.90 5.64
N ASN A 50 -1.57 19.00 5.30
CA ASN A 50 -1.05 20.07 4.44
C ASN A 50 -0.82 19.67 2.97
N ASN A 51 -0.71 18.37 2.66
CA ASN A 51 -0.27 17.90 1.33
C ASN A 51 -1.39 17.58 0.33
N ALA A 52 -2.67 17.61 0.73
CA ALA A 52 -3.76 17.20 -0.15
C ALA A 52 -4.12 18.22 -1.25
N ILE A 53 -3.62 19.46 -1.19
CA ILE A 53 -4.05 20.55 -2.08
C ILE A 53 -2.86 21.23 -2.81
N GLN A 54 -1.65 21.20 -2.25
CA GLN A 54 -0.52 21.93 -2.83
C GLN A 54 0.29 21.06 -3.79
N LYS A 55 0.57 21.61 -4.98
CA LYS A 55 1.48 20.99 -5.94
C LYS A 55 2.87 20.83 -5.28
N PRO A 56 3.46 19.63 -5.31
CA PRO A 56 4.76 19.40 -4.69
C PRO A 56 5.84 20.33 -5.27
N LYS A 57 6.78 20.73 -4.40
CA LYS A 57 7.94 21.53 -4.80
C LYS A 57 8.81 20.72 -5.77
N ARG A 58 9.28 21.37 -6.84
CA ARG A 58 10.19 20.74 -7.80
C ARG A 58 11.53 20.39 -7.12
N MET A 59 12.04 19.21 -7.43
CA MET A 59 13.38 18.80 -7.03
C MET A 59 14.43 19.64 -7.77
N THR A 60 15.53 19.96 -7.08
CA THR A 60 16.70 20.57 -7.73
C THR A 60 17.49 19.52 -8.52
N PRO A 61 18.29 19.92 -9.52
CA PRO A 61 19.15 18.98 -10.24
C PRO A 61 20.07 18.16 -9.32
N ARG A 62 20.56 18.77 -8.24
CA ARG A 62 21.34 18.11 -7.19
C ARG A 62 20.52 17.02 -6.47
N GLN A 63 19.28 17.32 -6.09
CA GLN A 63 18.38 16.33 -5.47
C GLN A 63 18.05 15.18 -6.42
N CYS A 64 17.81 15.46 -7.71
CA CYS A 64 17.64 14.40 -8.71
C CYS A 64 18.87 13.49 -8.76
N HIS A 65 20.07 14.07 -8.84
CA HIS A 65 21.32 13.32 -8.85
C HIS A 65 21.50 12.46 -7.59
N LEU A 66 21.19 13.00 -6.40
CA LEU A 66 21.29 12.26 -5.14
C LEU A 66 20.34 11.05 -5.12
N VAL A 67 19.08 11.22 -5.54
CA VAL A 67 18.10 10.13 -5.64
C VAL A 67 18.57 9.05 -6.62
N ILE A 68 19.02 9.44 -7.81
CA ILE A 68 19.53 8.50 -8.82
C ILE A 68 20.73 7.72 -8.27
N LYS A 69 21.70 8.44 -7.67
CA LYS A 69 22.91 7.87 -7.10
C LYS A 69 22.62 6.94 -5.93
N SER A 70 21.65 7.29 -5.07
CA SER A 70 21.34 6.45 -3.91
C SER A 70 20.53 5.22 -4.33
N TRP A 71 19.65 5.35 -5.31
CA TRP A 71 18.92 4.22 -5.87
C TRP A 71 19.81 3.20 -6.59
N SER A 72 20.79 3.67 -7.37
CA SER A 72 21.71 2.79 -8.11
C SER A 72 22.58 1.92 -7.21
N LYS A 73 22.87 2.39 -5.99
CA LYS A 73 23.64 1.65 -4.97
C LYS A 73 22.82 0.55 -4.27
N ARG A 74 21.49 0.58 -4.36
CA ARG A 74 20.64 -0.39 -3.66
C ARG A 74 20.62 -1.70 -4.42
N SER A 75 21.16 -2.75 -3.81
CA SER A 75 21.06 -4.10 -4.32
C SER A 75 20.81 -5.10 -3.18
N PRO A 76 19.81 -6.00 -3.31
CA PRO A 76 18.79 -6.04 -4.36
C PRO A 76 17.69 -4.98 -4.13
N LYS A 77 17.30 -4.22 -5.17
CA LYS A 77 16.26 -3.18 -5.10
C LYS A 77 14.92 -3.71 -4.58
N ASN A 78 14.55 -4.92 -5.00
CA ASN A 78 13.33 -5.60 -4.56
C ASN A 78 13.24 -5.74 -3.03
N ARG A 79 14.37 -5.81 -2.31
CA ARG A 79 14.34 -5.86 -0.84
C ARG A 79 13.65 -4.63 -0.24
N VAL A 80 13.96 -3.44 -0.75
CA VAL A 80 13.34 -2.19 -0.30
C VAL A 80 11.84 -2.21 -0.57
N ALA A 81 11.42 -2.66 -1.75
CA ALA A 81 10.01 -2.80 -2.08
C ALA A 81 9.28 -3.77 -1.13
N LYS A 82 9.89 -4.93 -0.84
CA LYS A 82 9.34 -5.89 0.13
C LYS A 82 9.23 -5.32 1.53
N ASP A 83 10.22 -4.54 1.96
CA ASP A 83 10.21 -3.89 3.28
C ASP A 83 9.09 -2.84 3.36
N ILE A 84 8.93 -2.01 2.32
CA ILE A 84 7.84 -1.03 2.20
C ILE A 84 6.46 -1.70 2.24
N PHE A 85 6.22 -2.73 1.41
CA PHE A 85 4.92 -3.40 1.39
C PHE A 85 4.63 -4.21 2.65
N ALA A 86 5.66 -4.77 3.30
CA ALA A 86 5.48 -5.37 4.61
C ALA A 86 5.03 -4.32 5.63
N ALA A 87 5.59 -3.10 5.61
CA ALA A 87 5.16 -2.01 6.47
C ALA A 87 3.72 -1.57 6.17
N ILE A 88 3.35 -1.40 4.89
CA ILE A 88 1.98 -1.06 4.48
C ILE A 88 0.97 -2.08 5.03
N PHE A 89 1.25 -3.37 4.91
CA PHE A 89 0.36 -4.42 5.42
C PHE A 89 0.37 -4.60 6.94
N MET A 90 1.31 -3.97 7.65
CA MET A 90 1.26 -3.88 9.11
C MET A 90 0.37 -2.74 9.59
N GLU A 91 0.29 -1.66 8.81
CA GLU A 91 -0.55 -0.48 9.09
C GLU A 91 -1.99 -0.68 8.59
N ALA A 92 -2.17 -1.32 7.43
CA ALA A 92 -3.48 -1.65 6.83
C ALA A 92 -3.51 -3.14 6.46
N GLU A 93 -3.83 -3.98 7.43
CA GLU A 93 -3.86 -5.45 7.24
C GLU A 93 -4.97 -5.88 6.28
N GLU A 94 -6.08 -5.15 6.22
CA GLU A 94 -7.20 -5.44 5.33
C GLU A 94 -6.80 -5.43 3.84
N LEU A 95 -5.75 -4.68 3.47
CA LEU A 95 -5.23 -4.65 2.11
C LEU A 95 -4.69 -6.01 1.67
N LYS A 96 -4.22 -6.87 2.57
CA LYS A 96 -3.71 -8.21 2.21
C LYS A 96 -4.74 -8.99 1.39
N SER A 97 -6.02 -8.90 1.77
CA SER A 97 -7.12 -9.57 1.06
C SER A 97 -7.25 -9.08 -0.39
N THR A 98 -7.08 -7.77 -0.61
CA THR A 98 -7.08 -7.15 -1.94
C THR A 98 -5.92 -7.63 -2.80
N PHE A 99 -4.80 -8.06 -2.20
CA PHE A 99 -3.69 -8.67 -2.94
C PHE A 99 -3.77 -10.20 -3.02
N GLY A 100 -4.89 -10.80 -2.58
CA GLY A 100 -5.04 -12.26 -2.52
C GLY A 100 -4.02 -12.91 -1.58
N ILE A 101 -3.75 -12.26 -0.44
CA ILE A 101 -2.83 -12.72 0.60
C ILE A 101 -3.66 -13.00 1.86
N ASP A 102 -3.45 -14.14 2.51
CA ASP A 102 -4.18 -14.49 3.73
C ASP A 102 -3.97 -13.44 4.82
N THR A 103 -5.07 -13.05 5.47
CA THR A 103 -5.05 -12.28 6.72
C THR A 103 -4.20 -13.00 7.77
N GLY A 104 -3.39 -12.27 8.53
CA GLY A 104 -2.42 -12.86 9.47
C GLY A 104 -1.11 -13.34 8.86
N SER A 105 -0.95 -13.36 7.52
CA SER A 105 0.35 -13.64 6.90
C SER A 105 1.36 -12.56 7.27
N ALA A 106 2.52 -12.97 7.80
CA ALA A 106 3.60 -12.08 8.22
C ALA A 106 4.98 -12.73 8.00
N GLY A 107 6.05 -11.94 8.20
CA GLY A 107 7.43 -12.41 8.16
C GLY A 107 7.78 -13.16 6.87
N LYS A 108 8.35 -14.37 7.02
CA LYS A 108 8.76 -15.20 5.88
C LYS A 108 7.56 -15.63 5.02
N LYS A 109 6.44 -16.03 5.63
CA LYS A 109 5.22 -16.48 4.91
C LYS A 109 4.71 -15.40 3.95
N LEU A 110 4.63 -14.15 4.43
CA LEU A 110 4.23 -13.01 3.60
C LEU A 110 5.24 -12.77 2.47
N ARG A 111 6.54 -12.73 2.81
CA ARG A 111 7.60 -12.38 1.86
C ARG A 111 7.82 -13.40 0.74
N SER A 112 7.34 -14.64 0.93
CA SER A 112 7.36 -15.69 -0.08
C SER A 112 6.05 -15.85 -0.85
N ALA A 113 4.97 -15.17 -0.46
CA ALA A 113 3.70 -15.27 -1.18
C ALA A 113 3.86 -14.76 -2.62
N SER A 114 3.41 -15.54 -3.60
CA SER A 114 3.59 -15.23 -5.03
C SER A 114 3.04 -13.85 -5.40
N ASN A 115 1.83 -13.54 -4.92
CA ASN A 115 1.18 -12.24 -5.18
C ASN A 115 1.95 -11.07 -4.55
N PHE A 116 2.52 -11.27 -3.36
CA PHE A 116 3.37 -10.27 -2.71
C PHE A 116 4.66 -10.03 -3.50
N VAL A 117 5.33 -11.11 -3.92
CA VAL A 117 6.56 -11.03 -4.71
C VAL A 117 6.29 -10.35 -6.05
N ALA A 118 5.24 -10.75 -6.77
CA ALA A 118 4.86 -10.15 -8.04
C ALA A 118 4.58 -8.65 -7.89
N HIS A 119 3.81 -8.24 -6.87
CA HIS A 119 3.48 -6.84 -6.69
C HIS A 119 4.67 -5.98 -6.28
N THR A 120 5.56 -6.51 -5.42
CA THR A 120 6.81 -5.82 -5.04
C THR A 120 7.79 -5.69 -6.21
N ASN A 121 7.79 -6.63 -7.16
CA ASN A 121 8.53 -6.50 -8.42
C ASN A 121 7.98 -5.36 -9.27
N ILE A 122 6.67 -5.35 -9.54
CA ILE A 122 6.01 -4.28 -10.32
C ILE A 122 6.30 -2.90 -9.71
N PHE A 123 6.24 -2.78 -8.38
CA PHE A 123 6.59 -1.55 -7.69
C PHE A 123 8.06 -1.15 -7.89
N THR A 124 8.98 -2.13 -7.83
CA THR A 124 10.40 -1.89 -8.08
C THR A 124 10.63 -1.39 -9.50
N ASP A 125 10.01 -2.04 -10.49
CA ASP A 125 10.10 -1.66 -11.91
C ASP A 125 9.53 -0.26 -12.15
N THR A 126 8.45 0.09 -11.46
CA THR A 126 7.84 1.43 -11.50
C THR A 126 8.80 2.48 -10.94
N LEU A 127 9.45 2.22 -9.80
CA LEU A 127 10.46 3.13 -9.27
C LEU A 127 11.67 3.24 -10.19
N ASP A 128 12.12 2.12 -10.78
CA ASP A 128 13.20 2.11 -11.76
C ASP A 128 12.87 2.93 -13.01
N PHE A 129 11.62 2.87 -13.48
CA PHE A 129 11.14 3.71 -14.57
C PHE A 129 11.17 5.18 -14.18
N VAL A 130 10.57 5.54 -13.04
CA VAL A 130 10.51 6.94 -12.60
C VAL A 130 11.91 7.53 -12.42
N ILE A 131 12.81 6.80 -11.76
CA ILE A 131 14.15 7.30 -11.42
C ILE A 131 15.01 7.48 -12.67
N ARG A 132 14.88 6.61 -13.68
CA ARG A 132 15.58 6.74 -14.96
C ARG A 132 15.13 7.94 -15.80
N ASN A 133 13.94 8.48 -15.55
CA ASN A 133 13.35 9.57 -16.31
C ASN A 133 13.13 10.83 -15.46
N LEU A 134 13.90 11.03 -14.37
CA LEU A 134 13.73 12.21 -13.49
C LEU A 134 14.07 13.55 -14.15
N ASP A 135 14.78 13.51 -15.28
CA ASP A 135 15.05 14.65 -16.15
C ASP A 135 13.83 15.03 -17.03
N ASP A 136 12.98 14.05 -17.38
CA ASP A 136 11.68 14.28 -18.03
C ASP A 136 10.52 14.12 -17.04
N LEU A 137 10.24 15.21 -16.31
CA LEU A 137 9.11 15.25 -15.39
C LEU A 137 7.76 15.02 -16.07
N SER A 138 7.61 15.29 -17.36
CA SER A 138 6.33 15.07 -18.05
C SER A 138 6.01 13.58 -18.07
N LEU A 139 7.00 12.76 -18.47
CA LEU A 139 6.87 11.30 -18.51
C LEU A 139 6.62 10.71 -17.11
N VAL A 140 7.31 11.20 -16.08
CA VAL A 140 7.10 10.78 -14.69
C VAL A 140 5.68 11.09 -14.22
N THR A 141 5.20 12.31 -14.48
CA THR A 141 3.87 12.74 -14.03
C THR A 141 2.75 12.03 -14.79
N GLU A 142 2.93 11.78 -16.09
CA GLU A 142 1.97 11.01 -16.88
C GLU A 142 1.88 9.57 -16.39
N ASN A 143 3.02 8.91 -16.14
CA ASN A 143 3.05 7.55 -15.59
C ASN A 143 2.34 7.48 -14.23
N ALA A 144 2.60 8.45 -13.35
CA ALA A 144 1.93 8.54 -12.06
C ALA A 144 0.40 8.74 -12.20
N GLU A 145 -0.06 9.62 -13.09
CA GLU A 145 -1.49 9.79 -13.38
C GLU A 145 -2.13 8.50 -13.91
N GLN A 146 -1.46 7.79 -14.84
CA GLN A 146 -1.93 6.50 -15.36
C GLN A 146 -2.05 5.45 -14.25
N LEU A 147 -1.08 5.37 -13.35
CA LEU A 147 -1.14 4.46 -12.20
C LEU A 147 -2.30 4.85 -11.27
N GLY A 148 -2.53 6.14 -11.04
CA GLY A 148 -3.69 6.66 -10.31
C GLY A 148 -5.03 6.24 -10.93
N ARG A 149 -5.16 6.36 -12.26
CA ARG A 149 -6.35 5.93 -13.01
C ARG A 149 -6.63 4.44 -12.82
N ARG A 150 -5.60 3.59 -12.85
CA ARG A 150 -5.75 2.15 -12.59
C ARG A 150 -6.30 1.88 -11.18
N HIS A 151 -5.84 2.64 -10.18
CA HIS A 151 -6.36 2.50 -8.81
C HIS A 151 -7.84 2.93 -8.69
N ALA A 152 -8.32 3.85 -9.53
CA ALA A 152 -9.73 4.26 -9.55
C ALA A 152 -10.66 3.18 -10.11
N GLY A 153 -10.12 2.21 -10.85
CA GLY A 153 -10.86 1.05 -11.37
C GLY A 153 -11.22 0.02 -10.30
N PHE A 154 -10.62 0.08 -9.10
CA PHE A 154 -11.02 -0.80 -8.00
C PHE A 154 -12.39 -0.39 -7.43
N PRO A 155 -13.23 -1.36 -7.02
CA PRO A 155 -14.53 -1.09 -6.42
C PRO A 155 -14.44 -0.17 -5.20
N VAL A 156 -15.47 0.64 -4.96
CA VAL A 156 -15.52 1.53 -3.78
C VAL A 156 -15.68 0.72 -2.50
N ASP A 157 -16.51 -0.32 -2.58
CA ASP A 157 -16.77 -1.24 -1.50
C ASP A 157 -15.69 -2.33 -1.54
N GLY A 158 -14.77 -2.28 -0.58
CA GLY A 158 -13.69 -3.26 -0.42
C GLY A 158 -12.50 -3.12 -1.37
N GLY A 159 -12.43 -2.05 -2.18
CA GLY A 159 -11.27 -1.75 -3.02
C GLY A 159 -10.39 -0.63 -2.47
N PHE A 160 -9.80 0.18 -3.36
CA PHE A 160 -8.81 1.17 -2.97
C PHE A 160 -9.46 2.40 -2.32
N ARG A 161 -9.14 2.65 -1.05
CA ARG A 161 -9.62 3.80 -0.30
C ARG A 161 -8.64 4.98 -0.36
N PRO A 162 -9.12 6.24 -0.45
CA PRO A 162 -8.25 7.42 -0.50
C PRO A 162 -7.27 7.55 0.67
N GLU A 163 -7.62 7.05 1.85
CA GLU A 163 -6.78 7.11 3.04
C GLU A 163 -5.49 6.31 2.88
N TYR A 164 -5.50 5.26 2.04
CA TYR A 164 -4.31 4.46 1.76
C TYR A 164 -3.20 5.28 1.15
N TRP A 165 -3.50 6.36 0.40
CA TRP A 165 -2.46 7.22 -0.15
C TRP A 165 -1.49 7.77 0.91
N ASN A 166 -2.00 8.09 2.10
CA ASN A 166 -1.16 8.61 3.18
C ASN A 166 -0.27 7.50 3.74
N ILE A 167 -0.82 6.30 3.96
CA ILE A 167 -0.07 5.12 4.40
C ILE A 167 1.03 4.77 3.40
N PHE A 168 0.71 4.74 2.10
CA PHE A 168 1.67 4.52 1.02
C PHE A 168 2.79 5.57 1.05
N THR A 169 2.43 6.85 1.10
CA THR A 169 3.42 7.95 1.11
C THR A 169 4.40 7.80 2.26
N GLU A 170 3.90 7.54 3.46
CA GLU A 170 4.70 7.40 4.67
C GLU A 170 5.60 6.18 4.61
N CYS A 171 5.04 5.00 4.32
CA CYS A 171 5.81 3.76 4.25
C CYS A 171 6.91 3.83 3.18
N ILE A 172 6.62 4.43 2.03
CA ILE A 172 7.64 4.61 0.98
C ILE A 172 8.71 5.58 1.48
N CYS A 173 8.33 6.76 2.00
CA CYS A 173 9.28 7.75 2.50
C CYS A 173 10.19 7.16 3.59
N GLU A 174 9.63 6.44 4.56
CA GLU A 174 10.40 5.80 5.62
C GLU A 174 11.30 4.70 5.06
N GLY A 175 10.76 3.80 4.22
CA GLY A 175 11.51 2.70 3.64
C GLY A 175 12.67 3.16 2.76
N VAL A 176 12.50 4.25 2.01
CA VAL A 176 13.60 4.83 1.23
C VAL A 176 14.55 5.63 2.11
N CYS A 177 14.09 6.45 3.05
CA CYS A 177 14.98 7.26 3.88
C CYS A 177 15.76 6.44 4.91
N ALA A 178 15.29 5.27 5.32
CA ALA A 178 15.95 4.44 6.33
C ALA A 178 17.37 3.99 5.93
N ALA A 179 17.65 3.93 4.62
CA ALA A 179 18.95 3.54 4.07
C ALA A 179 19.82 4.74 3.67
N GLU A 180 19.35 5.98 3.87
CA GLU A 180 20.06 7.18 3.44
C GLU A 180 20.88 7.77 4.60
N GLU A 181 22.18 7.93 4.38
CA GLU A 181 23.08 8.60 5.34
C GLU A 181 22.97 10.13 5.23
N ASP A 182 22.71 10.62 4.02
CA ASP A 182 22.62 12.04 3.73
C ASP A 182 21.18 12.57 3.88
N LYS A 183 21.03 13.65 4.65
CA LYS A 183 19.74 14.30 4.89
C LYS A 183 19.18 14.92 3.62
N GLU A 184 20.02 15.43 2.73
CA GLU A 184 19.57 16.04 1.48
C GLU A 184 19.01 14.99 0.52
N SER A 185 19.64 13.81 0.44
CA SER A 185 19.10 12.65 -0.28
C SER A 185 17.71 12.25 0.24
N CYS A 186 17.53 12.17 1.57
CA CYS A 186 16.20 11.93 2.16
C CYS A 186 15.16 12.97 1.73
N VAL A 187 15.54 14.25 1.67
CA VAL A 187 14.64 15.33 1.21
C VAL A 187 14.29 15.14 -0.26
N GLY A 188 15.26 14.81 -1.12
CA GLY A 188 15.03 14.49 -2.52
C GLY A 188 14.03 13.35 -2.71
N TRP A 189 14.20 12.26 -1.96
CA TRP A 189 13.26 11.14 -1.96
C TRP A 189 11.85 11.53 -1.54
N ARG A 190 11.71 12.31 -0.46
CA ARG A 190 10.39 12.76 0.01
C ARG A 190 9.68 13.62 -1.04
N LEU A 191 10.41 14.54 -1.69
CA LEU A 191 9.87 15.36 -2.77
C LEU A 191 9.43 14.51 -3.98
N LEU A 192 10.22 13.50 -4.33
CA LEU A 192 9.86 12.56 -5.40
C LEU A 192 8.58 11.80 -5.06
N VAL A 193 8.52 11.18 -3.88
CA VAL A 193 7.34 10.40 -3.45
C VAL A 193 6.09 11.28 -3.39
N GLN A 194 6.21 12.49 -2.84
CA GLN A 194 5.11 13.47 -2.84
C GLN A 194 4.66 13.82 -4.26
N THR A 195 5.60 13.98 -5.19
CA THR A 195 5.29 14.24 -6.61
C THR A 195 4.52 13.09 -7.23
N ILE A 196 5.02 11.86 -7.08
CA ILE A 196 4.35 10.67 -7.59
C ILE A 196 2.93 10.56 -7.02
N VAL A 197 2.78 10.62 -5.70
CA VAL A 197 1.47 10.45 -5.05
C VAL A 197 0.50 11.58 -5.40
N TYR A 198 0.97 12.81 -5.54
CA TYR A 198 0.12 13.93 -5.99
C TYR A 198 -0.49 13.66 -7.37
N TYR A 199 0.32 13.25 -8.34
CA TYR A 199 -0.17 12.95 -9.69
C TYR A 199 -0.98 11.65 -9.74
N MET A 200 -0.68 10.66 -8.91
CA MET A 200 -1.54 9.48 -8.74
C MET A 200 -2.93 9.86 -8.21
N LYS A 201 -3.02 10.72 -7.20
CA LYS A 201 -4.31 11.24 -6.69
C LYS A 201 -5.06 12.00 -7.78
N LEU A 202 -4.37 12.85 -8.53
CA LEU A 202 -4.98 13.60 -9.64
C LEU A 202 -5.56 12.68 -10.72
N GLY A 203 -4.81 11.67 -11.15
CA GLY A 203 -5.28 10.66 -12.11
C GLY A 203 -6.45 9.84 -11.57
N TYR A 204 -6.37 9.45 -10.30
CA TYR A 204 -7.44 8.74 -9.59
C TYR A 204 -8.74 9.56 -9.58
N ASP A 205 -8.70 10.80 -9.08
CA ASP A 205 -9.88 11.65 -8.94
C ASP A 205 -10.54 11.94 -10.29
N ARG A 206 -9.74 12.23 -11.32
CA ARG A 206 -10.22 12.44 -12.70
C ARG A 206 -10.98 11.21 -13.21
N GLU A 207 -10.45 10.02 -12.97
CA GLU A 207 -11.07 8.78 -13.43
C GLU A 207 -12.33 8.43 -12.62
N ARG A 208 -12.34 8.69 -11.31
CA ARG A 208 -13.54 8.51 -10.48
C ARG A 208 -14.68 9.40 -10.95
N LEU A 209 -14.40 10.68 -11.26
CA LEU A 209 -15.38 11.59 -11.86
C LEU A 209 -15.85 11.13 -13.25
N ARG A 210 -14.96 10.52 -14.05
CA ARG A 210 -15.31 9.94 -15.35
C ARG A 210 -16.28 8.77 -15.16
N ILE A 211 -15.95 7.81 -14.30
CA ILE A 211 -16.78 6.63 -13.99
C ILE A 211 -18.15 7.06 -13.45
N GLN A 212 -18.18 8.01 -12.51
CA GLN A 212 -19.42 8.53 -11.93
C GLN A 212 -20.33 9.13 -13.01
N ARG A 213 -19.79 9.99 -13.90
CA ARG A 213 -20.56 10.58 -15.01
C ARG A 213 -21.15 9.53 -15.95
N HIS A 214 -20.38 8.49 -16.30
CA HIS A 214 -20.88 7.41 -17.15
C HIS A 214 -21.99 6.60 -16.47
N SER A 215 -21.88 6.40 -15.15
CA SER A 215 -22.91 5.71 -14.38
C SER A 215 -24.22 6.53 -14.30
N SER A 216 -24.13 7.85 -14.12
CA SER A 216 -25.28 8.74 -14.08
C SER A 216 -26.00 8.80 -15.43
N PHE A 217 -25.25 8.87 -16.54
CA PHE A 217 -25.82 8.87 -17.89
C PHE A 217 -26.56 7.56 -18.21
N ARG A 218 -26.03 6.41 -17.80
CA ARG A 218 -26.70 5.11 -17.98
C ARG A 218 -27.99 4.99 -17.14
N ARG A 219 -28.04 5.58 -15.94
CA ARG A 219 -29.27 5.59 -15.13
C ARG A 219 -30.35 6.46 -15.77
N SER A 220 -30.01 7.63 -16.31
CA SER A 220 -30.95 8.50 -17.00
C SER A 220 -31.43 7.98 -18.36
N ALA A 221 -30.73 7.02 -18.96
CA ALA A 221 -31.09 6.39 -20.24
C ALA A 221 -31.84 5.05 -20.08
N SER A 222 -32.40 4.75 -18.90
CA SER A 222 -33.26 3.58 -18.73
C SER A 222 -34.53 3.77 -19.59
N PRO A 223 -34.87 2.82 -20.48
CA PRO A 223 -36.03 2.95 -21.35
C PRO A 223 -37.32 2.99 -20.51
N LEU A 224 -38.24 3.87 -20.92
CA LEU A 224 -39.64 3.82 -20.50
C LEU A 224 -40.14 2.36 -20.53
N LYS A 225 -40.63 1.88 -19.39
CA LYS A 225 -41.45 0.65 -19.31
C LYS A 225 -42.59 0.79 -20.32
N ALA A 226 -42.55 -0.01 -21.39
CA ALA A 226 -43.73 -0.22 -22.22
C ALA A 226 -44.83 -0.91 -21.38
N PRO A 227 -46.10 -0.53 -21.53
CA PRO A 227 -47.19 -1.12 -20.77
C PRO A 227 -47.50 -2.52 -21.28
N HIS A 228 -47.30 -3.50 -20.40
CA HIS A 228 -48.25 -4.55 -20.05
C HIS A 228 -49.07 -5.22 -21.18
N GLU A 229 -48.54 -6.29 -21.79
CA GLU A 229 -49.35 -7.42 -22.28
C GLU A 229 -48.58 -8.75 -22.13
N LEU A 230 -49.24 -9.74 -21.54
CA LEU A 230 -48.91 -11.17 -21.45
C LEU A 230 -50.25 -11.92 -21.29
N PRO A 231 -50.35 -13.25 -21.51
CA PRO A 231 -49.39 -14.20 -22.11
C PRO A 231 -50.04 -15.18 -23.14
N GLU A 232 -49.25 -15.90 -23.97
CA GLU A 232 -49.46 -17.36 -24.20
C GLU A 232 -48.42 -18.04 -25.12
N ALA A 233 -48.19 -19.34 -24.82
CA ALA A 233 -47.44 -20.41 -25.50
C ALA A 233 -45.89 -20.39 -25.42
N MET A 234 -45.25 -21.31 -24.67
CA MET A 234 -44.81 -22.69 -25.08
C MET A 234 -43.89 -22.65 -26.31
N GLU A 235 -42.67 -23.22 -26.38
CA GLU A 235 -42.10 -24.41 -25.76
C GLU A 235 -40.62 -24.57 -26.25
N GLN A 236 -39.77 -25.23 -25.45
CA GLN A 236 -38.47 -25.87 -25.79
C GLN A 236 -37.28 -25.06 -26.35
N GLN A 237 -36.20 -24.95 -25.57
CA GLN A 237 -34.94 -25.67 -25.84
C GLN A 237 -33.94 -25.51 -24.68
N SER A 238 -33.57 -26.65 -24.09
CA SER A 238 -32.48 -26.80 -23.13
C SER A 238 -31.17 -26.95 -23.88
N LEU A 239 -30.24 -26.01 -23.70
CA LEU A 239 -28.84 -26.18 -24.06
C LEU A 239 -27.94 -25.46 -23.04
N ALA A 240 -26.88 -26.15 -22.69
CA ALA A 240 -25.98 -25.91 -21.58
C ALA A 240 -25.21 -24.58 -21.66
N ALA A 241 -25.06 -23.90 -20.52
CA ALA A 241 -23.94 -22.99 -20.25
C ALA A 241 -23.78 -22.79 -18.74
N HIS A 242 -23.03 -23.67 -18.09
CA HIS A 242 -22.47 -23.40 -16.77
C HIS A 242 -21.07 -22.83 -16.97
N ASN A 243 -20.96 -21.51 -17.12
CA ASN A 243 -19.69 -20.80 -16.98
C ASN A 243 -19.84 -19.78 -15.86
N GLY A 244 -19.28 -20.15 -14.70
CA GLY A 244 -19.24 -19.31 -13.52
C GLY A 244 -18.55 -17.98 -13.83
N HIS A 245 -19.23 -16.90 -13.46
CA HIS A 245 -18.64 -15.59 -13.27
C HIS A 245 -17.47 -15.72 -12.26
N ARG A 246 -16.23 -15.79 -12.76
CA ARG A 246 -15.07 -15.41 -11.97
C ARG A 246 -14.91 -13.90 -12.11
N SER A 247 -15.10 -13.19 -11.01
CA SER A 247 -14.64 -11.81 -10.87
C SER A 247 -13.16 -11.74 -11.23
N PRO A 248 -12.73 -10.77 -12.06
CA PRO A 248 -11.34 -10.66 -12.47
C PRO A 248 -10.46 -10.44 -11.24
N THR A 249 -9.37 -11.19 -11.14
CA THR A 249 -8.40 -10.98 -10.06
C THR A 249 -7.69 -9.64 -10.29
N PRO A 250 -7.21 -8.96 -9.24
CA PRO A 250 -6.45 -7.71 -9.35
C PRO A 250 -5.24 -7.80 -10.30
N GLN A 251 -4.71 -9.02 -10.51
CA GLN A 251 -3.64 -9.29 -11.49
C GLN A 251 -4.10 -9.13 -12.95
N GLN A 252 -5.36 -9.42 -13.27
CA GLN A 252 -5.93 -9.23 -14.61
C GLN A 252 -6.31 -7.76 -14.87
N LEU A 253 -6.63 -7.00 -13.81
CA LEU A 253 -6.91 -5.55 -13.89
C LEU A 253 -5.65 -4.68 -13.96
N LEU A 254 -4.48 -5.24 -13.62
CA LEU A 254 -3.21 -4.53 -13.71
C LEU A 254 -2.59 -4.54 -15.11
N GLY A 255 -3.13 -5.33 -16.06
CA GLY A 255 -2.81 -5.23 -17.49
C GLY A 255 -1.31 -5.23 -17.81
N VAL A 256 -0.49 -5.94 -17.03
CA VAL A 256 0.92 -6.12 -17.35
C VAL A 256 1.06 -7.43 -18.12
N THR A 257 0.79 -7.39 -19.42
CA THR A 257 1.46 -8.31 -20.33
C THR A 257 2.94 -7.93 -20.32
N LEU A 258 3.80 -8.89 -19.98
CA LEU A 258 5.26 -8.75 -19.98
C LEU A 258 5.87 -8.35 -21.35
N ASP A 259 5.03 -8.19 -22.38
CA ASP A 259 5.45 -7.92 -23.75
C ASP A 259 5.60 -6.43 -24.10
N GLU A 260 5.25 -5.48 -23.22
CA GLU A 260 5.41 -4.03 -23.49
C GLU A 260 6.71 -3.42 -22.94
N TYR A 261 7.65 -4.24 -22.44
CA TYR A 261 8.98 -3.79 -22.00
C TYR A 261 10.12 -4.62 -22.62
N ARG A 262 10.12 -4.73 -23.95
CA ARG A 262 11.31 -5.08 -24.75
C ARG A 262 11.55 -4.05 -25.83
#